data_AF-A0A1V5QD22-F1
#
_entry.id   AF-A0A1V5QD22-F1
#
_cell.length_a   1.000
_cell.length_b   1.000
_cell.length_c   1.000
_cell.angle_alpha   90.00
_cell.angle_beta   90.00
_cell.angle_gamma   90.00
#
_symmetry.space_group_name_H-M   'P 1'
#
loop_
_entity.id
_entity.type
_entity.pdbx_description
1 polymer ?
#
loop_
_entity_poly.entity_id
_entity_poly.type
_entity_poly.pdbx_seq_one_letter_code
_entity_poly.pdbx_strand_id
1 'polypeptide(L)'
;MPGILFLFLVVRLAVGNMDLAVELFEEQDWNNCRRECRRVFDDDPQAEKAALLGSISLLRQGNDIAAAQATLERLAAGAADREARAMAAYELGRLQWARGEAEAAARNLQKAFLLTSDHALFLRAGCSLDLLRKDSPIIGTLDPAVFQSLETSRALWSRDLVRECGMRKEKAGSILSKPGQWVVAFYRRGIRPAIGARCSLLPSCSEYFNQASRKHGLLAFPLIADRLVREPSVVVMQEHPVHVHDKIRFADPVEDHTWWWRKGCR
;
A
#
# COMPACT_ATOMS: atom_id res chain seq x y z
N MET A 1 0.93 8.48 -1.85
CA MET A 1 1.21 8.42 -3.29
C MET A 1 2.68 8.69 -3.47
N PRO A 2 3.54 7.69 -3.76
CA PRO A 2 4.82 7.99 -4.36
C PRO A 2 4.57 8.30 -5.84
N GLY A 3 4.91 9.52 -6.25
CA GLY A 3 4.63 10.06 -7.57
C GLY A 3 5.66 9.59 -8.60
N ILE A 4 5.15 9.15 -9.76
CA ILE A 4 5.41 9.67 -11.12
C ILE A 4 6.88 9.76 -11.63
N LEU A 5 7.92 9.54 -10.83
CA LEU A 5 9.33 9.67 -11.23
C LEU A 5 10.19 8.47 -10.80
N PHE A 6 9.63 7.26 -10.90
CA PHE A 6 10.38 5.99 -10.98
C PHE A 6 10.87 5.72 -12.43
N LEU A 7 10.62 6.68 -13.34
CA LEU A 7 10.75 6.61 -14.80
C LEU A 7 12.18 6.39 -15.31
N PHE A 8 13.23 6.56 -14.49
CA PHE A 8 14.62 6.50 -14.97
C PHE A 8 15.42 5.28 -14.50
N LEU A 9 14.96 4.57 -13.46
CA LEU A 9 15.57 3.28 -13.11
C LEU A 9 15.31 2.25 -14.21
N VAL A 10 14.15 2.36 -14.84
CA VAL A 10 13.55 1.33 -15.69
C VAL A 10 14.09 1.35 -17.12
N VAL A 11 14.42 2.52 -17.67
CA VAL A 11 14.93 2.66 -19.05
C VAL A 11 16.29 1.96 -19.25
N ARG A 12 17.08 1.72 -18.19
CA ARG A 12 18.31 0.90 -18.26
C ARG A 12 18.10 -0.60 -17.97
N LEU A 13 16.86 -1.02 -17.69
CA LEU A 13 16.50 -2.43 -17.50
C LEU A 13 15.97 -3.09 -18.79
N ALA A 14 15.64 -2.29 -19.81
CA ALA A 14 14.96 -2.68 -21.06
C ALA A 14 15.89 -3.31 -22.12
N VAL A 15 16.63 -4.36 -21.75
CA VAL A 15 17.28 -5.24 -22.73
C VAL A 15 16.94 -6.68 -22.36
N GLY A 16 15.78 -7.17 -22.81
CA GLY A 16 15.38 -8.58 -22.69
C GLY A 16 13.91 -8.79 -22.29
N ASN A 17 13.59 -10.02 -21.87
CA ASN A 17 12.27 -10.55 -21.48
C ASN A 17 11.60 -9.85 -20.27
N MET A 18 12.03 -8.63 -19.92
CA MET A 18 11.64 -7.86 -18.74
C MET A 18 10.74 -6.66 -19.06
N ASP A 19 10.57 -6.29 -20.33
CA ASP A 19 9.86 -5.07 -20.74
C ASP A 19 8.43 -5.03 -20.18
N LEU A 20 7.69 -6.13 -20.25
CA LEU A 20 6.34 -6.22 -19.69
C LEU A 20 6.31 -6.07 -18.17
N ALA A 21 7.25 -6.69 -17.44
CA ALA A 21 7.32 -6.55 -15.98
C ALA A 21 7.57 -5.10 -15.56
N VAL A 22 8.38 -4.41 -16.37
CA VAL A 22 8.74 -3.01 -16.23
C VAL A 22 7.51 -2.12 -16.46
N GLU A 23 6.79 -2.29 -17.55
CA GLU A 23 5.58 -1.51 -17.86
C GLU A 23 4.53 -1.67 -16.75
N LEU A 24 4.26 -2.91 -16.33
CA LEU A 24 3.33 -3.21 -15.24
C LEU A 24 3.76 -2.58 -13.90
N PHE A 25 5.07 -2.45 -13.67
CA PHE A 25 5.59 -1.78 -12.48
C PHE A 25 5.33 -0.27 -12.53
N GLU A 26 5.52 0.36 -13.70
CA GLU A 26 5.26 1.78 -13.92
C GLU A 26 3.77 2.11 -13.80
N GLU A 27 2.91 1.22 -14.29
CA GLU A 27 1.45 1.29 -14.12
C GLU A 27 0.97 1.01 -12.69
N GLN A 28 1.88 0.62 -11.80
CA GLN A 28 1.58 0.24 -10.42
C GLN A 28 0.69 -1.02 -10.30
N ASP A 29 0.65 -1.84 -11.35
CA ASP A 29 0.02 -3.15 -11.29
C ASP A 29 0.98 -4.17 -10.66
N TRP A 30 1.14 -4.04 -9.34
CA TRP A 30 2.07 -4.85 -8.56
C TRP A 30 1.80 -6.35 -8.66
N ASN A 31 0.55 -6.76 -8.91
CA ASN A 31 0.17 -8.17 -8.98
C ASN A 31 0.66 -8.79 -10.28
N ASN A 32 0.36 -8.13 -11.40
CA ASN A 32 0.78 -8.62 -12.70
C ASN A 32 2.30 -8.45 -12.89
N CYS A 33 2.88 -7.34 -12.42
CA CYS A 33 4.33 -7.15 -12.40
C CYS A 33 5.04 -8.30 -11.68
N ARG A 34 4.54 -8.72 -10.50
CA ARG A 34 5.12 -9.86 -9.76
C ARG A 34 5.00 -11.16 -10.54
N ARG A 35 3.84 -11.44 -11.13
CA ARG A 35 3.63 -12.66 -11.91
C ARG A 35 4.62 -12.73 -13.08
N GLU A 36 4.82 -11.60 -13.75
CA GLU A 36 5.76 -11.53 -14.86
C GLU A 36 7.21 -11.65 -14.39
N CYS A 37 7.60 -10.98 -13.30
CA CYS A 37 8.91 -11.16 -12.69
C CYS A 37 9.15 -12.62 -12.27
N ARG A 38 8.11 -13.32 -11.80
CA ARG A 38 8.21 -14.73 -11.42
C ARG A 38 8.43 -15.61 -12.66
N ARG A 39 7.70 -15.36 -13.75
CA ARG A 39 7.88 -16.05 -15.02
C ARG A 39 9.32 -15.91 -15.51
N VAL A 40 9.86 -14.69 -15.53
CA VAL A 40 11.25 -14.44 -15.94
C VAL A 40 12.24 -15.14 -15.02
N PHE A 41 11.99 -15.16 -13.71
CA PHE A 41 12.85 -15.84 -12.75
C PHE A 41 12.80 -17.37 -12.87
N ASP A 42 11.64 -17.95 -13.22
CA ASP A 42 11.50 -19.39 -13.48
C ASP A 42 12.23 -19.78 -14.78
N ASP A 43 12.27 -18.88 -15.78
CA ASP A 43 13.05 -19.05 -17.02
C ASP A 43 14.57 -18.86 -16.79
N ASP A 44 14.97 -17.85 -15.99
CA ASP A 44 16.35 -17.54 -15.61
C ASP A 44 16.48 -17.18 -14.12
N PRO A 45 16.90 -18.12 -13.26
CA PRO A 45 17.10 -17.88 -11.83
C PRO A 45 18.19 -16.84 -11.50
N GLN A 46 19.03 -16.45 -12.46
CA GLN A 46 20.03 -15.40 -12.30
C GLN A 46 19.50 -14.01 -12.70
N ALA A 47 18.21 -13.89 -13.04
CA ALA A 47 17.57 -12.61 -13.36
C ALA A 47 17.41 -11.72 -12.11
N GLU A 48 18.50 -11.08 -11.68
CA GLU A 48 18.57 -10.22 -10.50
C GLU A 48 17.57 -9.06 -10.57
N LYS A 49 17.37 -8.50 -11.78
CA LYS A 49 16.42 -7.42 -12.04
C LYS A 49 14.97 -7.87 -11.82
N ALA A 50 14.62 -9.10 -12.21
CA ALA A 50 13.29 -9.68 -11.96
C ALA A 50 13.07 -9.92 -10.46
N ALA A 51 14.07 -10.48 -9.78
CA ALA A 51 14.03 -10.68 -8.33
C ALA A 51 13.85 -9.35 -7.57
N LEU A 52 14.54 -8.29 -8.01
CA LEU A 52 14.42 -6.95 -7.43
C LEU A 52 13.02 -6.36 -7.62
N LEU A 53 12.54 -6.27 -8.86
CA LEU A 53 11.22 -5.71 -9.20
C LEU A 53 10.08 -6.47 -8.52
N GLY A 54 10.16 -7.81 -8.49
CA GLY A 54 9.20 -8.66 -7.79
C GLY A 54 9.17 -8.41 -6.28
N SER A 55 10.34 -8.24 -5.66
CA SER A 55 10.46 -7.93 -4.22
C SER A 55 9.92 -6.55 -3.88
N ILE A 56 10.20 -5.55 -4.71
CA ILE A 56 9.64 -4.20 -4.51
C ILE A 56 8.11 -4.26 -4.65
N SER A 57 7.58 -4.96 -5.66
CA SER A 57 6.14 -5.15 -5.83
C SER A 57 5.48 -5.85 -4.62
N LEU A 58 6.15 -6.81 -4.00
CA LEU A 58 5.72 -7.42 -2.72
C LEU A 58 5.64 -6.38 -1.59
N LEU A 59 6.72 -5.60 -1.40
CA LEU A 59 6.75 -4.54 -0.38
C LEU A 59 5.63 -3.51 -0.58
N ARG A 60 5.39 -3.07 -1.83
CA ARG A 60 4.35 -2.06 -2.12
C ARG A 60 2.93 -2.58 -1.86
N GLN A 61 2.70 -3.88 -2.01
CA GLN A 61 1.41 -4.49 -1.68
C GLN A 61 1.20 -4.72 -0.18
N GLY A 62 2.25 -4.67 0.64
CA GLY A 62 2.15 -5.10 2.04
C GLY A 62 2.11 -6.62 2.22
N ASN A 63 2.45 -7.39 1.18
CA ASN A 63 2.34 -8.84 1.16
C ASN A 63 3.72 -9.49 1.28
N ASP A 64 3.82 -10.54 2.11
CA ASP A 64 5.02 -11.35 2.29
C ASP A 64 6.32 -10.53 2.43
N ILE A 65 6.26 -9.55 3.33
CA ILE A 65 7.34 -8.60 3.60
C ILE A 65 8.63 -9.31 4.00
N ALA A 66 8.52 -10.46 4.68
CA ALA A 66 9.67 -11.27 5.09
C ALA A 66 10.39 -11.87 3.87
N ALA A 67 9.66 -12.46 2.91
CA ALA A 67 10.27 -12.98 1.68
C ALA A 67 10.90 -11.87 0.83
N ALA A 68 10.22 -10.72 0.72
CA ALA A 68 10.74 -9.56 0.02
C ALA A 68 12.05 -9.05 0.67
N GLN A 69 12.07 -8.94 2.00
CA GLN A 69 13.26 -8.55 2.73
C GLN A 69 14.43 -9.52 2.51
N ALA A 70 14.21 -10.83 2.66
CA ALA A 70 15.26 -11.83 2.47
C ALA A 70 15.87 -11.74 1.06
N THR A 71 15.04 -11.50 0.05
CA THR A 71 15.50 -11.30 -1.33
C THR A 71 16.31 -10.02 -1.49
N LEU A 72 15.87 -8.91 -0.90
CA LEU A 72 16.60 -7.64 -0.91
C LEU A 72 17.93 -7.72 -0.15
N GLU A 73 18.00 -8.45 0.97
CA GLU A 73 19.24 -8.70 1.71
C GLU A 73 20.27 -9.43 0.84
N ARG A 74 19.84 -10.50 0.16
CA ARG A 74 20.70 -11.25 -0.77
C ARG A 74 21.19 -10.37 -1.92
N LEU A 75 20.30 -9.61 -2.56
CA LEU A 75 20.65 -8.74 -3.68
C LEU A 75 21.57 -7.60 -3.23
N ALA A 76 21.25 -6.94 -2.12
CA ALA A 76 22.08 -5.89 -1.55
C ALA A 76 23.47 -6.41 -1.18
N ALA A 77 23.59 -7.64 -0.69
CA ALA A 77 24.87 -8.25 -0.34
C ALA A 77 25.76 -8.53 -1.55
N GLY A 78 25.20 -9.12 -2.63
CA GLY A 78 26.02 -9.75 -3.66
C GLY A 78 25.52 -9.72 -5.11
N ALA A 79 24.46 -8.98 -5.45
CA ALA A 79 23.97 -8.90 -6.84
C ALA A 79 25.08 -8.44 -7.79
N ALA A 80 25.34 -9.14 -8.90
CA ALA A 80 26.35 -8.80 -9.89
C ALA A 80 26.08 -7.43 -10.53
N ASP A 81 24.82 -7.11 -10.81
CA ASP A 81 24.42 -5.80 -11.31
C ASP A 81 24.52 -4.75 -10.19
N ARG A 82 25.38 -3.75 -10.42
CA ARG A 82 25.68 -2.68 -9.47
C ARG A 82 24.45 -1.85 -9.11
N GLU A 83 23.58 -1.57 -10.07
CA GLU A 83 22.37 -0.76 -9.85
C GLU A 83 21.30 -1.57 -9.13
N ALA A 84 21.15 -2.85 -9.45
CA ALA A 84 20.28 -3.75 -8.73
C ALA A 84 20.71 -3.88 -7.26
N ARG A 85 22.03 -3.98 -7.01
CA ARG A 85 22.60 -3.99 -5.66
C ARG A 85 22.33 -2.69 -4.91
N ALA A 86 22.52 -1.54 -5.55
CA ALA A 86 22.29 -0.23 -4.95
C ALA A 86 20.80 0.00 -4.63
N MET A 87 19.91 -0.33 -5.55
CA MET A 87 18.46 -0.22 -5.35
C MET A 87 17.95 -1.18 -4.27
N ALA A 88 18.46 -2.42 -4.23
CA ALA A 88 18.13 -3.37 -3.18
C ALA A 88 18.53 -2.84 -1.79
N ALA A 89 19.74 -2.26 -1.68
CA ALA A 89 20.22 -1.64 -0.46
C ALA A 89 19.34 -0.43 -0.06
N TYR A 90 18.90 0.39 -1.02
CA TYR A 90 18.01 1.51 -0.75
C TYR A 90 16.65 1.07 -0.19
N GLU A 91 15.99 0.11 -0.83
CA GLU A 91 14.68 -0.40 -0.39
C GLU A 91 14.78 -1.13 0.95
N LEU A 92 15.85 -1.91 1.17
CA LEU A 92 16.11 -2.56 2.45
C LEU A 92 16.36 -1.52 3.56
N GLY A 93 17.17 -0.48 3.28
CA GLY A 93 17.45 0.58 4.23
C GLY A 93 16.19 1.34 4.64
N ARG A 94 15.28 1.60 3.69
CA ARG A 94 13.97 2.20 3.99
C ARG A 94 13.07 1.29 4.83
N LEU A 95 13.04 -0.01 4.52
CA LEU A 95 12.29 -0.99 5.31
C LEU A 95 12.78 -1.05 6.76
N GLN A 96 14.10 -1.06 6.96
CA GLN A 96 14.75 -1.06 8.27
C GLN A 96 14.46 0.24 9.04
N TRP A 97 14.52 1.39 8.35
CA TRP A 97 14.16 2.67 8.96
C TRP A 97 12.70 2.67 9.43
N ALA A 98 11.79 2.09 8.65
CA ALA A 98 10.38 1.95 9.03
C ALA A 98 10.16 1.14 10.30
N ARG A 99 11.08 0.21 10.60
CA ARG A 99 11.03 -0.66 11.77
C ARG A 99 11.81 -0.11 12.98
N GLY A 100 12.45 1.05 12.83
CA GLY A 100 13.28 1.64 13.88
C GLY A 100 14.69 1.04 13.96
N GLU A 101 15.10 0.24 12.98
CA GLU A 101 16.43 -0.37 12.89
C GLU A 101 17.45 0.63 12.31
N ALA A 102 17.67 1.75 13.01
CA ALA A 102 18.35 2.93 12.50
C ALA A 102 19.78 2.66 12.00
N GLU A 103 20.57 1.84 12.70
CA GLU A 103 21.94 1.53 12.28
C GLU A 103 21.99 0.69 11.00
N ALA A 104 21.13 -0.34 10.91
CA ALA A 104 21.04 -1.18 9.72
C ALA A 104 20.58 -0.36 8.51
N ALA A 105 19.57 0.50 8.73
CA ALA A 105 19.08 1.43 7.74
C ALA A 105 20.18 2.37 7.23
N ALA A 106 20.97 2.95 8.14
CA ALA A 106 22.06 3.87 7.79
C ALA A 106 23.13 3.17 6.93
N ARG A 107 23.54 1.94 7.30
CA ARG A 107 24.50 1.15 6.51
C ARG A 107 24.00 0.89 5.09
N ASN A 108 22.75 0.49 4.94
CA ASN A 108 22.16 0.16 3.65
C ASN A 108 21.90 1.41 2.78
N LEU A 109 21.43 2.52 3.37
CA LEU A 109 21.24 3.79 2.66
C LEU A 109 22.59 4.40 2.22
N GLN A 110 23.62 4.34 3.08
CA GLN A 110 24.99 4.74 2.72
C GLN A 110 25.53 3.89 1.57
N LYS A 111 25.33 2.56 1.62
CA LYS A 111 25.69 1.65 0.55
C LYS A 111 25.02 2.02 -0.77
N ALA A 112 23.71 2.30 -0.76
CA ALA A 112 22.99 2.73 -1.95
C ALA A 112 23.54 4.06 -2.52
N PHE A 113 23.78 5.04 -1.64
CA PHE A 113 24.31 6.36 -2.00
C PHE A 113 25.69 6.30 -2.66
N LEU A 114 26.58 5.42 -2.15
CA LEU A 114 27.93 5.25 -2.68
C LEU A 114 27.98 4.36 -3.92
N LEU A 115 27.10 3.38 -4.03
CA LEU A 115 27.12 2.42 -5.14
C LEU A 115 26.40 2.91 -6.38
N THR A 116 25.30 3.65 -6.28
CA THR A 116 24.51 4.01 -7.46
C THR A 116 25.28 4.93 -8.43
N SER A 117 25.11 4.70 -9.73
CA SER A 117 25.42 5.70 -10.78
C SER A 117 24.18 6.42 -11.29
N ASP A 118 22.98 5.93 -10.92
CA ASP A 118 21.72 6.62 -11.21
C ASP A 118 21.57 7.87 -10.34
N HIS A 119 21.35 9.01 -10.99
CA HIS A 119 21.21 10.30 -10.33
C HIS A 119 19.97 10.36 -9.42
N ALA A 120 18.86 9.74 -9.83
CA ALA A 120 17.62 9.80 -9.07
C ALA A 120 17.69 8.97 -7.78
N LEU A 121 18.30 7.78 -7.85
CA LEU A 121 18.60 6.94 -6.70
C LEU A 121 19.66 7.59 -5.81
N PHE A 122 20.68 8.23 -6.38
CA PHE A 122 21.70 8.98 -5.63
C PHE A 122 21.06 10.04 -4.73
N LEU A 123 20.20 10.89 -5.30
CA LEU A 123 19.51 11.93 -4.56
C LEU A 123 18.58 11.36 -3.47
N ARG A 124 17.85 10.28 -3.77
CA ARG A 124 16.93 9.63 -2.81
C ARG A 124 17.66 8.97 -1.66
N ALA A 125 18.73 8.24 -1.94
CA ALA A 125 19.55 7.58 -0.92
C ALA A 125 20.21 8.63 -0.01
N GLY A 126 20.78 9.69 -0.59
CA GLY A 126 21.39 10.78 0.17
C GLY A 126 20.38 11.54 1.04
N CYS A 127 19.23 11.90 0.47
CA CYS A 127 18.16 12.58 1.20
C CYS A 127 17.61 11.71 2.35
N SER A 128 17.37 10.43 2.09
CA SER A 128 16.90 9.47 3.11
C SER A 128 17.93 9.30 4.24
N LEU A 129 19.22 9.23 3.90
CA LEU A 129 20.30 9.08 4.89
C LEU A 129 20.43 10.32 5.78
N ASP A 130 20.36 11.54 5.21
CA ASP A 130 20.41 12.77 6.01
C ASP A 130 19.18 12.93 6.93
N LEU A 131 18.00 12.55 6.44
CA LEU A 131 16.78 12.56 7.25
C LEU A 131 16.82 11.53 8.38
N LEU A 132 17.29 10.31 8.11
CA LEU A 132 17.49 9.27 9.12
C LEU A 132 18.46 9.75 10.22
N ARG A 133 19.59 10.36 9.83
CA ARG A 133 20.57 10.92 10.77
C ARG A 133 19.95 11.98 11.69
N LYS A 134 19.09 12.85 11.15
CA LYS A 134 18.38 13.87 11.94
C LYS A 134 17.34 13.26 12.89
N ASP A 135 16.68 12.20 12.45
CA ASP A 135 15.67 11.49 13.26
C ASP A 135 16.30 10.60 14.34
N SER A 136 17.56 10.16 14.17
CA SER A 136 18.24 9.23 15.07
C SER A 136 19.70 9.64 15.30
N PRO A 137 19.96 10.60 16.20
CA PRO A 137 21.31 11.12 16.46
C PRO A 137 22.27 10.11 17.11
N ILE A 138 21.78 8.91 17.47
CA ILE A 138 22.56 7.82 18.08
C ILE A 138 23.40 7.07 17.04
N ILE A 139 23.15 7.29 15.74
CA ILE A 139 23.92 6.67 14.67
C ILE A 139 25.36 7.19 14.73
N GLY A 140 26.33 6.28 14.93
CA GLY A 140 27.76 6.58 14.88
C GLY A 140 28.10 7.39 13.64
N THR A 141 28.98 8.39 13.80
CA THR A 141 29.29 9.38 12.76
C THR A 141 29.48 8.71 11.41
N LEU A 142 28.68 9.11 10.43
CA LEU A 142 28.92 8.77 9.02
C LEU A 142 30.39 9.06 8.70
N ASP A 143 30.96 8.27 7.79
CA ASP A 143 32.26 8.58 7.21
C ASP A 143 32.29 10.07 6.83
N PRO A 144 33.29 10.86 7.29
CA PRO A 144 33.40 12.27 6.97
C PRO A 144 33.29 12.57 5.48
N ALA A 145 33.80 11.69 4.61
CA ALA A 145 33.69 11.84 3.16
C ALA A 145 32.23 11.69 2.68
N VAL A 146 31.47 10.78 3.28
CA VAL A 146 30.04 10.62 3.01
C VAL A 146 29.28 11.84 3.50
N PHE A 147 29.60 12.33 4.69
CA PHE A 147 28.98 13.52 5.24
C PHE A 147 29.19 14.74 4.33
N GLN A 148 30.43 14.99 3.90
CA GLN A 148 30.74 16.06 2.95
C GLN A 148 29.96 15.91 1.64
N SER A 149 29.85 14.70 1.11
CA SER A 149 29.09 14.41 -0.12
C SER A 149 27.57 14.63 0.04
N LEU A 150 27.04 14.39 1.24
CA LEU A 150 25.65 14.70 1.56
C LEU A 150 25.42 16.21 1.62
N GLU A 151 26.34 16.96 2.23
CA GLU A 151 26.22 18.41 2.32
C GLU A 151 26.26 19.08 0.94
N THR A 152 27.15 18.64 0.06
CA THR A 152 27.24 19.19 -1.31
C THR A 152 26.03 18.83 -2.16
N SER A 153 25.48 17.63 -2.02
CA SER A 153 24.28 17.20 -2.76
C SER A 153 22.98 17.81 -2.22
N ARG A 154 22.97 18.39 -1.01
CA ARG A 154 21.78 18.93 -0.36
C ARG A 154 21.06 20.03 -1.15
N ALA A 155 21.81 20.83 -1.91
CA ALA A 155 21.24 21.88 -2.75
C ALA A 155 20.36 21.33 -3.89
N LEU A 156 20.55 20.05 -4.26
CA LEU A 156 19.80 19.38 -5.33
C LEU A 156 18.46 18.81 -4.84
N TRP A 157 18.19 18.80 -3.53
CA TRP A 157 16.99 18.18 -2.98
C TRP A 157 15.79 19.13 -3.04
N SER A 158 14.83 18.80 -3.91
CA SER A 158 13.54 19.50 -3.97
C SER A 158 12.67 19.17 -2.74
N ARG A 159 11.71 20.04 -2.43
CA ARG A 159 10.74 19.79 -1.35
C ARG A 159 9.95 18.50 -1.55
N ASP A 160 9.63 18.18 -2.80
CA ASP A 160 8.91 16.95 -3.15
C ASP A 160 9.76 15.71 -2.88
N LEU A 161 11.06 15.75 -3.23
CA LEU A 161 12.00 14.68 -2.93
C LEU A 161 12.13 14.46 -1.42
N VAL A 162 12.29 15.54 -0.65
CA VAL A 162 12.39 15.46 0.82
C VAL A 162 11.13 14.85 1.43
N ARG A 163 9.95 15.22 0.91
CA ARG A 163 8.67 14.66 1.36
C ARG A 163 8.51 13.19 0.98
N GLU A 164 9.04 12.76 -0.17
CA GLU A 164 9.06 11.36 -0.60
C GLU A 164 10.01 10.50 0.27
N CYS A 165 11.20 11.02 0.56
CA CYS A 165 12.25 10.33 1.30
C CYS A 165 11.95 10.27 2.80
N GLY A 166 11.24 11.26 3.34
CA GLY A 166 10.88 11.29 4.75
C GLY A 166 9.98 10.13 5.13
N MET A 167 10.31 9.46 6.25
CA MET A 167 9.39 8.50 6.84
C MET A 167 8.17 9.26 7.34
N ARG A 168 7.00 8.94 6.77
CA ARG A 168 5.73 9.46 7.26
C ARG A 168 5.54 8.86 8.65
N LYS A 169 6.00 9.56 9.68
CA LYS A 169 5.58 9.32 11.06
C LYS A 169 4.07 9.36 11.00
N GLU A 170 3.41 8.20 11.09
CA GLU A 170 1.99 8.20 11.39
C GLU A 170 1.90 9.05 12.65
N LYS A 171 1.26 10.22 12.54
CA LYS A 171 1.02 11.06 13.71
C LYS A 171 0.41 10.10 14.71
N ALA A 172 1.17 9.77 15.77
CA ALA A 172 0.72 8.89 16.83
C ALA A 172 -0.69 9.37 17.14
N GLY A 173 -1.66 8.53 16.80
CA GLY A 173 -3.02 8.98 16.62
C GLY A 173 -3.37 9.81 17.83
N SER A 174 -3.71 11.10 17.61
CA SER A 174 -4.37 11.90 18.64
C SER A 174 -5.39 10.97 19.26
N ILE A 175 -5.43 10.89 20.59
CA ILE A 175 -6.25 9.92 21.34
C ILE A 175 -7.72 9.90 20.84
N LEU A 176 -8.13 10.97 20.16
CA LEU A 176 -9.39 11.15 19.43
C LEU A 176 -9.58 10.33 18.13
N SER A 177 -8.56 9.70 17.57
CA SER A 177 -8.63 8.92 16.31
C SER A 177 -8.80 7.40 16.52
N LYS A 178 -8.68 6.93 17.76
CA LYS A 178 -8.95 5.54 18.15
C LYS A 178 -10.40 5.06 17.85
N PRO A 179 -11.46 5.89 18.01
CA PRO A 179 -12.82 5.47 17.67
C PRO A 179 -13.00 5.23 16.17
N GLY A 180 -12.47 6.13 15.33
CA GLY A 180 -12.58 5.99 13.87
C GLY A 180 -11.80 4.80 13.33
N GLN A 181 -10.61 4.53 13.88
CA GLN A 181 -9.83 3.35 13.53
C GLN A 181 -10.50 2.06 13.99
N TRP A 182 -11.15 2.05 15.16
CA TRP A 182 -11.94 0.92 15.63
C TRP A 182 -13.15 0.66 14.73
N VAL A 183 -13.87 1.70 14.31
CA VAL A 183 -15.00 1.56 13.36
C VAL A 183 -14.53 0.98 12.02
N VAL A 184 -13.40 1.45 11.48
CA VAL A 184 -12.82 0.92 10.23
C VAL A 184 -12.33 -0.51 10.41
N ALA A 185 -11.70 -0.84 11.54
CA ALA A 185 -11.24 -2.20 11.85
C ALA A 185 -12.43 -3.15 12.08
N PHE A 186 -13.48 -2.72 12.76
CA PHE A 186 -14.74 -3.44 12.94
C PHE A 186 -15.42 -3.69 11.59
N TYR A 187 -15.51 -2.67 10.73
CA TYR A 187 -16.05 -2.82 9.38
C TYR A 187 -15.24 -3.82 8.53
N ARG A 188 -13.92 -3.74 8.54
CA ARG A 188 -13.06 -4.67 7.78
C ARG A 188 -13.06 -6.09 8.33
N ARG A 189 -13.18 -6.27 9.65
CA ARG A 189 -13.05 -7.58 10.31
C ARG A 189 -14.39 -8.29 10.51
N GLY A 190 -15.47 -7.55 10.79
CA GLY A 190 -16.80 -8.11 11.03
C GLY A 190 -17.71 -8.06 9.81
N ILE A 191 -17.74 -6.92 9.11
CA ILE A 191 -18.75 -6.68 8.08
C ILE A 191 -18.29 -7.18 6.70
N ARG A 192 -17.05 -6.89 6.30
CA ARG A 192 -16.54 -7.23 4.96
C ARG A 192 -16.52 -8.74 4.61
N PRO A 193 -16.28 -9.68 5.55
CA PRO A 193 -16.36 -11.12 5.26
C PRO A 193 -17.81 -11.64 5.17
N ALA A 194 -18.75 -10.98 5.85
CA ALA A 194 -20.17 -11.36 5.87
C ALA A 194 -20.91 -10.89 4.61
N ILE A 195 -20.54 -9.74 4.04
CA ILE A 195 -21.11 -9.21 2.77
C ILE A 195 -20.38 -9.84 1.56
N GLY A 196 -20.22 -11.17 1.56
CA GLY A 196 -19.93 -11.91 0.34
C GLY A 196 -20.91 -11.45 -0.76
N ALA A 197 -20.45 -11.33 -1.99
CA ALA A 197 -21.05 -10.52 -3.08
C ALA A 197 -22.44 -10.96 -3.60
N ARG A 198 -23.42 -11.27 -2.74
CA ARG A 198 -24.74 -11.79 -3.11
C ARG A 198 -25.85 -11.32 -2.15
N CYS A 199 -26.10 -10.01 -2.14
CA CYS A 199 -27.31 -9.44 -1.54
C CYS A 199 -28.52 -9.90 -2.37
N SER A 200 -29.44 -10.66 -1.77
CA SER A 200 -30.65 -11.20 -2.40
C SER A 200 -31.85 -10.25 -2.32
N LEU A 201 -31.67 -9.11 -1.62
CA LEU A 201 -32.69 -8.08 -1.41
C LEU A 201 -32.67 -6.98 -2.48
N LEU A 202 -33.81 -6.31 -2.64
CA LEU A 202 -34.01 -5.16 -3.53
C LEU A 202 -34.45 -3.92 -2.71
N PRO A 203 -33.80 -2.76 -2.83
CA PRO A 203 -32.61 -2.46 -3.65
C PRO A 203 -31.35 -3.20 -3.17
N SER A 204 -30.29 -3.20 -4.00
CA SER A 204 -29.02 -3.81 -3.60
C SER A 204 -28.50 -3.17 -2.32
N CYS A 205 -27.74 -3.91 -1.52
CA CYS A 205 -27.23 -3.43 -0.24
C CYS A 205 -26.45 -2.10 -0.36
N SER A 206 -25.73 -1.89 -1.48
CA SER A 206 -25.07 -0.61 -1.81
C SER A 206 -26.06 0.54 -2.06
N GLU A 207 -27.13 0.27 -2.79
CA GLU A 207 -28.14 1.27 -3.14
C GLU A 207 -29.04 1.60 -1.94
N TYR A 208 -29.38 0.59 -1.13
CA TYR A 208 -30.02 0.79 0.17
C TYR A 208 -29.17 1.69 1.09
N PHE A 209 -27.86 1.42 1.19
CA PHE A 209 -26.97 2.25 2.02
C PHE A 209 -26.86 3.67 1.48
N ASN A 210 -26.82 3.87 0.16
CA ASN A 210 -26.84 5.19 -0.45
C ASN A 210 -28.14 5.95 -0.12
N GLN A 211 -29.29 5.30 -0.23
CA GLN A 211 -30.58 5.90 0.10
C GLN A 211 -30.69 6.23 1.60
N ALA A 212 -30.28 5.31 2.48
CA ALA A 212 -30.24 5.52 3.92
C ALA A 212 -29.26 6.63 4.31
N SER A 213 -28.09 6.71 3.68
CA SER A 213 -27.08 7.75 3.94
C SER A 213 -27.57 9.13 3.51
N ARG A 214 -28.23 9.23 2.35
CA ARG A 214 -28.83 10.49 1.88
C ARG A 214 -29.96 10.96 2.78
N LYS A 215 -30.76 10.04 3.34
CA LYS A 215 -31.91 10.38 4.19
C LYS A 215 -31.56 10.59 5.66
N HIS A 216 -30.58 9.86 6.19
CA HIS A 216 -30.34 9.75 7.63
C HIS A 216 -28.87 9.92 8.05
N GLY A 217 -27.96 10.25 7.11
CA GLY A 217 -26.56 10.49 7.42
C GLY A 217 -25.88 9.30 8.10
N LEU A 218 -25.21 9.52 9.22
CA LEU A 218 -24.50 8.47 9.97
C LEU A 218 -25.44 7.38 10.54
N LEU A 219 -26.74 7.61 10.62
CA LEU A 219 -27.70 6.59 11.03
C LEU A 219 -27.95 5.53 9.93
N ALA A 220 -27.39 5.71 8.74
CA ALA A 220 -27.35 4.66 7.72
C ALA A 220 -26.56 3.43 8.16
N PHE A 221 -25.58 3.58 9.05
CA PHE A 221 -24.76 2.49 9.56
C PHE A 221 -25.54 1.45 10.39
N PRO A 222 -26.32 1.83 11.42
CA PRO A 222 -27.17 0.86 12.10
C PRO A 222 -28.28 0.30 11.19
N LEU A 223 -28.81 1.08 10.25
CA LEU A 223 -29.85 0.62 9.31
C LEU A 223 -29.34 -0.46 8.34
N ILE A 224 -28.12 -0.32 7.81
CA ILE A 224 -27.54 -1.37 6.96
C ILE A 224 -27.11 -2.59 7.78
N ALA A 225 -26.66 -2.39 9.02
CA ALA A 225 -26.31 -3.50 9.92
C ALA A 225 -27.54 -4.35 10.28
N ASP A 226 -28.66 -3.70 10.61
CA ASP A 226 -29.96 -4.34 10.85
C ASP A 226 -30.46 -5.12 9.61
N ARG A 227 -30.38 -4.51 8.41
CA ARG A 227 -30.69 -5.18 7.14
C ARG A 227 -29.87 -6.46 6.93
N LEU A 228 -28.56 -6.42 7.20
CA LEU A 228 -27.68 -7.58 7.04
C LEU A 228 -28.01 -8.73 7.99
N VAL A 229 -28.43 -8.41 9.22
CA VAL A 229 -28.87 -9.43 10.20
C VAL A 229 -30.22 -10.02 9.81
N ARG A 230 -31.11 -9.21 9.23
CA ARG A 230 -32.46 -9.63 8.82
C ARG A 230 -32.49 -10.39 7.50
N GLU A 231 -31.57 -10.13 6.57
CA GLU A 231 -31.57 -10.70 5.21
C GLU A 231 -31.83 -12.23 5.16
N PRO A 232 -31.19 -13.08 5.98
CA PRO A 232 -31.46 -14.52 5.98
C PRO A 232 -32.91 -14.87 6.31
N SER A 233 -33.56 -14.14 7.23
CA SER A 233 -34.94 -14.40 7.63
C SER A 233 -35.96 -14.03 6.55
N VAL A 234 -35.76 -12.89 5.87
CA VAL A 234 -36.62 -12.42 4.77
C VAL A 234 -36.55 -13.35 3.56
N VAL A 235 -35.35 -13.85 3.24
CA VAL A 235 -35.14 -14.82 2.16
C VAL A 235 -35.79 -16.17 2.47
N VAL A 236 -35.72 -16.64 3.72
CA VAL A 236 -36.36 -17.90 4.16
C VAL A 236 -37.88 -17.80 4.18
N MET A 237 -38.42 -16.65 4.59
CA MET A 237 -39.86 -16.40 4.66
C MET A 237 -40.48 -16.05 3.29
N GLN A 238 -39.65 -15.84 2.26
CA GLN A 238 -40.04 -15.41 0.92
C GLN A 238 -40.95 -14.18 0.92
N GLU A 239 -40.65 -13.20 1.77
CA GLU A 239 -41.47 -12.00 1.90
C GLU A 239 -41.32 -11.12 0.64
N HIS A 240 -42.43 -10.85 -0.04
CA HIS A 240 -42.52 -9.97 -1.21
C HIS A 240 -41.51 -10.27 -2.33
N PRO A 241 -41.62 -11.41 -3.03
CA PRO A 241 -40.75 -11.76 -4.14
C PRO A 241 -40.97 -10.84 -5.34
N VAL A 242 -39.89 -10.27 -5.86
CA VAL A 242 -39.84 -9.44 -7.06
C VAL A 242 -38.91 -10.10 -8.07
N HIS A 243 -39.43 -10.36 -9.27
CA HIS A 243 -38.65 -10.88 -10.38
C HIS A 243 -37.84 -9.75 -11.01
N VAL A 244 -36.50 -9.82 -10.91
CA VAL A 244 -35.59 -8.86 -11.50
C VAL A 244 -34.61 -9.61 -12.40
N HIS A 245 -34.79 -9.49 -13.71
CA HIS A 245 -34.15 -10.34 -14.73
C HIS A 245 -34.48 -11.84 -14.49
N ASP A 246 -33.48 -12.74 -14.49
CA ASP A 246 -33.62 -14.20 -14.26
C ASP A 246 -33.46 -14.63 -12.78
N LYS A 247 -33.55 -13.69 -11.83
CA LYS A 247 -33.39 -13.98 -10.40
C LYS A 247 -34.54 -13.44 -9.58
N ILE A 248 -34.99 -14.23 -8.61
CA ILE A 248 -35.95 -13.80 -7.58
C ILE A 248 -35.17 -12.99 -6.54
N ARG A 249 -35.62 -11.76 -6.27
CA ARG A 249 -35.15 -10.93 -5.16
C ARG A 249 -36.32 -10.61 -4.25
N PHE A 250 -36.04 -10.17 -3.03
CA PHE A 250 -37.09 -9.83 -2.06
C PHE A 250 -37.08 -8.32 -1.81
N ALA A 251 -38.25 -7.68 -1.90
CA ALA A 251 -38.37 -6.25 -1.70
C ALA A 251 -38.13 -5.90 -0.22
N ASP A 252 -37.19 -5.00 0.02
CA ASP A 252 -36.84 -4.51 1.35
C ASP A 252 -36.45 -3.02 1.22
N PRO A 253 -37.42 -2.10 1.08
CA PRO A 253 -37.14 -0.66 0.93
C PRO A 253 -36.74 -0.01 2.28
N VAL A 254 -36.02 1.12 2.23
CA VAL A 254 -35.53 1.83 3.45
C VAL A 254 -36.71 2.36 4.28
N GLU A 255 -37.79 2.71 3.61
CA GLU A 255 -38.99 3.31 4.18
C GLU A 255 -39.65 2.43 5.24
N ASP A 256 -39.59 1.11 5.07
CA ASP A 256 -40.22 0.13 5.97
C ASP A 256 -39.52 0.06 7.33
N HIS A 257 -38.26 0.53 7.40
CA HIS A 257 -37.40 0.43 8.58
C HIS A 257 -37.07 1.79 9.18
N THR A 258 -37.86 2.81 8.87
CA THR A 258 -37.65 4.17 9.38
C THR A 258 -38.87 4.73 10.10
N TRP A 259 -39.86 3.89 10.42
CA TRP A 259 -41.11 4.28 11.08
C TRP A 259 -40.90 4.91 12.46
N TRP A 260 -39.90 4.46 13.23
CA TRP A 260 -39.55 5.02 14.54
C TRP A 260 -39.00 6.45 14.46
N TRP A 261 -38.55 6.88 13.29
CA TRP A 261 -38.07 8.25 13.05
C TRP A 261 -39.21 9.24 12.78
N ARG A 262 -40.36 8.79 12.26
CA ARG A 262 -41.53 9.66 12.00
C ARG A 262 -42.27 10.09 13.28
N LYS A 263 -41.97 9.48 14.43
CA LYS A 263 -42.50 9.91 15.74
C LYS A 263 -41.43 10.70 16.50
N GLY A 264 -41.29 11.97 16.13
CA GLY A 264 -40.33 12.87 16.78
C GLY A 264 -40.40 14.32 16.30
N CYS A 265 -41.59 14.86 16.00
CA CYS A 265 -41.87 16.30 16.12
C CYS A 265 -43.39 16.55 16.14
N ARG A 266 -44.03 16.17 17.26
CA ARG A 266 -44.91 17.00 18.08
C ARG A 266 -44.86 16.46 19.50
#